data_AF-A0A2T6LGE7-F1
#
_entry.id   AF-A0A2T6LGE7-F1
#
_cell.length_a   1.000
_cell.length_b   1.000
_cell.length_c   1.000
_cell.angle_alpha   90.00
_cell.angle_beta   90.00
_cell.angle_gamma   90.00
#
_symmetry.space_group_name_H-M   'P 1'
#
loop_
_entity.id
_entity.type
_entity.pdbx_description
1 polymer ?
#
loop_
_entity_poly.entity_id
_entity_poly.type
_entity_poly.pdbx_seq_one_letter_code
_entity_poly.pdbx_strand_id
1 'polypeptide(L)'
;MCGAAIGYGLTEGGPNAPAISLTKLGARVVSPTEVGDDQKALREAALQPTIAAQFYTKYDGSPLPPKNIAQNVLATFSVPMDRTNDVYDLLIENAEFVGFLKAIKDRQYVDIGGSAPSLALPGDEDGSVEHLHDEMGATTPTSPVQDVSEDGTPAARAQTSPSVPDPRRNAIFVGHGGNKKPMEQLVKILTEYGIPHKVAVEEPNRARPIPSKVAETMRECGAAILVFTADKEYFDAQGSSIWRPSENVSHELGAASVLYGERIVVFKEGGIELPSNFSSVGYIEFEKDKLNDKGIELFRELVSMKILNISVG
;
A
#
# COMPACT_ATOMS: atom_id res chain seq x y z
N MET A 1 -13.35 -2.49 1.62
CA MET A 1 -13.83 -3.25 2.79
C MET A 1 -14.09 -4.71 2.47
N CYS A 2 -14.80 -5.07 1.38
CA CYS A 2 -15.12 -6.47 1.08
C CYS A 2 -13.88 -7.36 0.80
N GLY A 3 -12.86 -6.84 0.12
CA GLY A 3 -11.66 -7.61 -0.23
C GLY A 3 -10.87 -8.13 0.98
N ALA A 4 -10.76 -7.32 2.04
CA ALA A 4 -10.09 -7.73 3.27
C ALA A 4 -10.90 -8.81 4.01
N ALA A 5 -12.21 -8.59 4.19
CA ALA A 5 -13.09 -9.56 4.86
C ALA A 5 -13.15 -10.92 4.13
N ILE A 6 -13.05 -10.92 2.80
CA ILE A 6 -12.89 -12.14 1.99
C ILE A 6 -11.51 -12.78 2.23
N GLY A 7 -10.44 -11.99 2.26
CA GLY A 7 -9.08 -12.48 2.50
C GLY A 7 -8.90 -13.15 3.88
N TYR A 8 -9.63 -12.68 4.89
CA TYR A 8 -9.71 -13.30 6.22
C TYR A 8 -10.80 -14.40 6.32
N GLY A 9 -11.49 -14.71 5.23
CA GLY A 9 -12.52 -15.75 5.19
C GLY A 9 -13.79 -15.43 5.98
N LEU A 10 -14.05 -14.17 6.32
CA LEU A 10 -15.19 -13.74 7.15
C LEU A 10 -16.48 -13.51 6.35
N THR A 11 -16.35 -13.13 5.06
CA THR A 11 -17.49 -12.85 4.19
C THR A 11 -17.34 -13.54 2.84
N GLU A 12 -18.47 -14.00 2.29
CA GLU A 12 -18.63 -14.40 0.90
C GLU A 12 -19.30 -13.29 0.10
N GLY A 13 -18.89 -13.14 -1.17
CA GLY A 13 -19.39 -12.08 -2.05
C GLY A 13 -18.43 -10.91 -2.17
N GLY A 14 -17.84 -10.76 -3.35
CA GLY A 14 -16.99 -9.62 -3.70
C GLY A 14 -17.78 -8.31 -3.85
N PRO A 15 -17.09 -7.19 -4.15
CA PRO A 15 -17.74 -5.89 -4.39
C PRO A 15 -18.81 -5.91 -5.49
N ASN A 16 -18.74 -6.88 -6.41
CA ASN A 16 -19.66 -7.06 -7.53
C ASN A 16 -20.72 -8.15 -7.28
N ALA A 17 -20.74 -8.77 -6.10
CA ALA A 17 -21.74 -9.78 -5.77
C ALA A 17 -23.10 -9.11 -5.45
N PRO A 18 -24.23 -9.74 -5.83
CA PRO A 18 -25.56 -9.19 -5.57
C PRO A 18 -25.91 -9.11 -4.08
N ALA A 19 -25.22 -9.88 -3.23
CA ALA A 19 -25.30 -9.82 -1.78
C ALA A 19 -23.94 -10.22 -1.16
N ILE A 20 -23.65 -9.67 0.02
CA ILE A 20 -22.53 -10.09 0.88
C ILE A 20 -23.12 -10.90 2.03
N SER A 21 -22.65 -12.12 2.19
CA SER A 21 -23.06 -13.03 3.28
C SER A 21 -21.90 -13.31 4.21
N LEU A 22 -22.20 -13.58 5.48
CA LEU A 22 -21.20 -14.08 6.41
C LEU A 22 -20.88 -15.54 6.08
N THR A 23 -19.60 -15.90 6.14
CA THR A 23 -19.20 -17.31 6.15
C THR A 23 -19.53 -17.92 7.51
N LYS A 24 -19.38 -19.24 7.63
CA LYS A 24 -19.44 -19.90 8.95
C LYS A 24 -18.43 -19.32 9.93
N LEU A 25 -17.24 -18.94 9.46
CA LEU A 25 -16.20 -18.31 10.26
C LEU A 25 -16.60 -16.89 10.69
N GLY A 26 -17.11 -16.08 9.77
CA GLY A 26 -17.60 -14.73 10.08
C GLY A 26 -18.77 -14.74 11.06
N ALA A 27 -19.67 -15.71 10.95
CA ALA A 27 -20.77 -15.89 11.90
C ALA A 27 -20.28 -16.24 13.31
N ARG A 28 -19.20 -17.03 13.44
CA ARG A 28 -18.58 -17.34 14.74
C ARG A 28 -17.93 -16.11 15.40
N VAL A 29 -17.38 -15.19 14.60
CA VAL A 29 -16.83 -13.92 15.12
C VAL A 29 -17.93 -12.97 15.58
N VAL A 30 -19.02 -12.82 14.81
CA VAL A 30 -20.07 -11.80 15.07
C VAL A 30 -21.17 -12.31 16.01
N SER A 31 -21.50 -13.60 15.94
CA SER A 31 -22.58 -14.24 16.69
C SER A 31 -22.14 -15.60 17.26
N PRO A 32 -21.15 -15.62 18.18
CA PRO A 32 -20.68 -16.86 18.80
C PRO A 32 -21.77 -17.50 19.67
N THR A 33 -21.89 -18.83 19.62
CA THR A 33 -22.79 -19.61 20.47
C THR A 33 -22.09 -20.23 21.69
N GLU A 34 -20.76 -20.19 21.72
CA GLU A 34 -19.91 -20.69 22.80
C GLU A 34 -18.98 -19.59 23.31
N VAL A 35 -18.66 -19.63 24.61
CA VAL A 35 -17.77 -18.64 25.23
C VAL A 35 -16.35 -18.82 24.69
N GLY A 36 -15.78 -17.75 24.11
CA GLY A 36 -14.43 -17.73 23.56
C GLY A 36 -14.30 -18.31 22.15
N ASP A 37 -15.40 -18.67 21.50
CA ASP A 37 -15.38 -19.11 20.09
C ASP A 37 -15.07 -17.96 19.13
N ASP A 38 -15.44 -16.73 19.50
CA ASP A 38 -15.08 -15.50 18.79
C ASP A 38 -13.56 -15.34 18.67
N GLN A 39 -12.83 -15.52 19.77
CA GLN A 39 -11.37 -15.43 19.81
C GLN A 39 -10.72 -16.54 19.00
N LYS A 40 -11.25 -17.77 19.07
CA LYS A 40 -10.78 -18.89 18.25
C LYS A 40 -11.01 -18.62 16.76
N ALA A 41 -12.17 -18.08 16.41
CA ALA A 41 -12.53 -17.73 15.04
C ALA A 41 -11.67 -16.56 14.50
N LEU A 42 -11.34 -15.56 15.32
CA LEU A 42 -10.41 -14.48 14.94
C LEU A 42 -8.99 -15.00 14.69
N ARG A 43 -8.50 -15.92 15.53
CA ARG A 43 -7.19 -16.59 15.35
C ARG A 43 -7.18 -17.43 14.07
N GLU A 44 -8.25 -18.16 13.79
CA GLU A 44 -8.42 -18.92 12.55
C GLU A 44 -8.49 -18.01 11.31
N ALA A 45 -9.16 -16.86 11.43
CA ALA A 45 -9.24 -15.86 10.37
C ALA A 45 -7.86 -15.25 10.05
N ALA A 46 -7.05 -14.94 11.07
CA ALA A 46 -5.70 -14.39 10.90
C ALA A 46 -4.75 -15.32 10.12
N LEU A 47 -5.05 -16.62 10.05
CA LEU A 47 -4.32 -17.62 9.29
C LEU A 47 -4.86 -17.84 7.87
N GLN A 48 -5.97 -17.21 7.47
CA GLN A 48 -6.50 -17.36 6.11
C GLN A 48 -5.61 -16.71 5.03
N PRO A 49 -5.04 -15.51 5.23
CA PRO A 49 -4.15 -14.92 4.22
C PRO A 49 -2.86 -15.73 4.09
N THR A 50 -2.47 -16.08 2.86
CA THR A 50 -1.34 -16.99 2.58
C THR A 50 -0.02 -16.54 3.20
N ILE A 51 0.32 -15.24 3.09
CA ILE A 51 1.56 -14.69 3.65
C ILE A 51 1.51 -14.69 5.18
N ALA A 52 0.35 -14.41 5.77
CA ALA A 52 0.16 -14.40 7.22
C ALA A 52 0.30 -15.81 7.80
N ALA A 53 -0.34 -16.81 7.19
CA ALA A 53 -0.15 -18.21 7.55
C ALA A 53 1.32 -18.63 7.51
N GLN A 54 2.01 -18.38 6.39
CA GLN A 54 3.42 -18.74 6.24
C GLN A 54 4.31 -18.07 7.28
N PHE A 55 4.06 -16.78 7.55
CA PHE A 55 4.84 -16.03 8.53
C PHE A 55 4.61 -16.53 9.96
N TYR A 56 3.35 -16.64 10.40
CA TYR A 56 3.07 -17.08 11.75
C TYR A 56 3.55 -18.52 11.96
N THR A 57 3.22 -19.44 11.05
CA THR A 57 3.64 -20.86 11.18
C THR A 57 5.16 -21.00 11.21
N LYS A 58 5.91 -20.17 10.49
CA LYS A 58 7.39 -20.18 10.55
C LYS A 58 7.95 -19.78 11.91
N TYR A 59 7.26 -18.87 12.61
CA TYR A 59 7.71 -18.36 13.91
C TYR A 59 6.94 -18.94 15.10
N ASP A 60 6.06 -19.92 14.88
CA ASP A 60 5.30 -20.57 15.94
C ASP A 60 6.25 -21.22 16.97
N GLY A 61 6.11 -20.83 18.23
CA GLY A 61 7.00 -21.24 19.32
C GLY A 61 8.41 -20.59 19.30
N SER A 62 8.68 -19.69 18.36
CA SER A 62 9.97 -19.01 18.20
C SER A 62 9.87 -17.52 18.59
N PRO A 63 11.00 -16.89 18.98
CA PRO A 63 11.02 -15.45 19.22
C PRO A 63 10.77 -14.70 17.91
N LEU A 64 10.03 -13.60 18.01
CA LEU A 64 9.78 -12.71 16.90
C LEU A 64 11.13 -12.16 16.39
N PRO A 65 11.43 -12.31 15.10
CA PRO A 65 12.67 -11.81 14.52
C PRO A 65 12.71 -10.28 14.55
N PRO A 66 13.90 -9.66 14.60
CA PRO A 66 14.01 -8.23 14.38
C PRO A 66 13.58 -7.87 12.95
N LYS A 67 13.05 -6.65 12.79
CA LYS A 67 12.33 -6.18 11.60
C LYS A 67 13.09 -6.38 10.28
N ASN A 68 14.40 -6.14 10.27
CA ASN A 68 15.26 -6.35 9.10
C ASN A 68 15.33 -7.83 8.66
N ILE A 69 15.35 -8.76 9.60
CA ILE A 69 15.37 -10.21 9.31
C ILE A 69 13.98 -10.66 8.84
N ALA A 70 12.93 -10.15 9.48
CA ALA A 70 11.56 -10.44 9.09
C ALA A 70 11.26 -10.00 7.65
N GLN A 71 11.75 -8.84 7.22
CA GLN A 71 11.61 -8.33 5.85
C GLN A 71 12.24 -9.27 4.82
N ASN A 72 13.46 -9.75 5.08
CA ASN A 72 14.12 -10.72 4.19
C ASN A 72 13.35 -12.04 4.12
N VAL A 73 12.76 -12.48 5.23
CA VAL A 73 11.91 -13.68 5.25
C VAL A 73 10.61 -13.46 4.47
N LEU A 74 9.97 -12.29 4.59
CA LEU A 74 8.80 -11.94 3.78
C LEU A 74 9.14 -11.89 2.29
N ALA A 75 10.33 -11.44 1.92
CA ALA A 75 10.79 -11.49 0.53
C ALA A 75 10.88 -12.93 -0.02
N THR A 76 11.25 -13.92 0.82
CA THR A 76 11.21 -15.34 0.41
C THR A 76 9.79 -15.86 0.17
N PHE A 77 8.77 -15.23 0.77
CA PHE A 77 7.36 -15.54 0.55
C PHE A 77 6.77 -14.80 -0.66
N SER A 78 7.61 -14.31 -1.57
CA SER A 78 7.20 -13.54 -2.77
C SER A 78 6.56 -12.18 -2.45
N VAL A 79 6.84 -11.61 -1.27
CA VAL A 79 6.49 -10.21 -0.98
C VAL A 79 7.54 -9.29 -1.60
N PRO A 80 7.17 -8.31 -2.44
CA PRO A 80 8.12 -7.32 -2.99
C PRO A 80 8.89 -6.60 -1.88
N MET A 81 10.22 -6.44 -2.03
CA MET A 81 11.10 -5.87 -0.98
C MET A 81 10.62 -4.49 -0.48
N ASP A 82 10.11 -3.66 -1.38
CA ASP A 82 9.55 -2.34 -1.11
C ASP A 82 8.25 -2.37 -0.30
N ARG A 83 7.58 -3.53 -0.23
CA ARG A 83 6.34 -3.77 0.54
C ARG A 83 6.54 -4.59 1.81
N THR A 84 7.73 -5.18 2.01
CA THR A 84 7.99 -6.04 3.18
C THR A 84 7.84 -5.29 4.50
N ASN A 85 8.11 -3.99 4.53
CA ASN A 85 7.91 -3.14 5.70
C ASN A 85 6.44 -3.05 6.10
N ASP A 86 5.58 -2.59 5.18
CA ASP A 86 4.14 -2.45 5.41
C ASP A 86 3.48 -3.79 5.76
N VAL A 87 3.90 -4.87 5.09
CA VAL A 87 3.40 -6.22 5.35
C VAL A 87 3.85 -6.71 6.72
N TYR A 88 5.09 -6.45 7.13
CA TYR A 88 5.55 -6.79 8.47
C TYR A 88 4.71 -6.07 9.53
N ASP A 89 4.53 -4.76 9.41
CA ASP A 89 3.78 -3.97 10.39
C ASP A 89 2.33 -4.46 10.49
N LEU A 90 1.68 -4.75 9.36
CA LEU A 90 0.34 -5.35 9.33
C LEU A 90 0.28 -6.73 10.02
N LEU A 91 1.30 -7.57 9.86
CA LEU A 91 1.36 -8.88 10.51
C LEU A 91 1.53 -8.75 12.03
N ILE A 92 2.34 -7.79 12.49
CA ILE A 92 2.50 -7.56 13.93
C ILE A 92 1.21 -7.04 14.55
N GLU A 93 0.55 -6.06 13.92
CA GLU A 93 -0.74 -5.53 14.39
C GLU A 93 -1.82 -6.63 14.48
N ASN A 94 -1.91 -7.47 13.45
CA ASN A 94 -2.84 -8.60 13.45
C ASN A 94 -2.50 -9.63 14.53
N ALA A 95 -1.22 -9.96 14.70
CA ALA A 95 -0.75 -10.90 15.70
C ALA A 95 -1.03 -10.41 17.13
N GLU A 96 -0.87 -9.11 17.37
CA GLU A 96 -1.24 -8.48 18.64
C GLU A 96 -2.75 -8.53 18.86
N PHE A 97 -3.55 -8.19 17.83
CA PHE A 97 -5.01 -8.19 17.90
C PHE A 97 -5.62 -9.56 18.23
N VAL A 98 -5.10 -10.64 17.64
CA VAL A 98 -5.60 -12.02 17.89
C VAL A 98 -4.88 -12.74 19.03
N GLY A 99 -3.93 -12.08 19.69
CA GLY A 99 -3.17 -12.62 20.82
C GLY A 99 -2.17 -13.71 20.44
N PHE A 100 -1.58 -13.65 19.24
CA PHE A 100 -0.46 -14.49 18.84
C PHE A 100 0.87 -14.07 19.48
N LEU A 101 0.99 -12.84 19.99
CA LEU A 101 2.22 -12.38 20.63
C LEU A 101 2.20 -12.60 22.15
N LYS A 102 3.20 -13.32 22.67
CA LYS A 102 3.43 -13.49 24.11
C LYS A 102 4.75 -12.84 24.51
N ALA A 103 4.72 -11.95 25.49
CA ALA A 103 5.91 -11.38 26.09
C ALA A 103 6.47 -12.34 27.15
N ILE A 104 7.71 -12.80 26.96
CA ILE A 104 8.44 -13.61 27.93
C ILE A 104 9.78 -12.91 28.18
N LYS A 105 9.97 -12.40 29.41
CA LYS A 105 11.08 -11.51 29.76
C LYS A 105 11.13 -10.30 28.82
N ASP A 106 12.24 -10.09 28.11
CA ASP A 106 12.46 -8.96 27.19
C ASP A 106 12.19 -9.31 25.71
N ARG A 107 11.59 -10.47 25.41
CA ARG A 107 11.35 -10.92 24.02
C ARG A 107 9.90 -11.28 23.78
N GLN A 108 9.41 -10.94 22.59
CA GLN A 108 8.10 -11.35 22.09
C GLN A 108 8.22 -12.68 21.35
N TYR A 109 7.29 -13.59 21.58
CA TYR A 109 7.21 -14.90 20.94
C TYR A 109 5.89 -15.00 20.18
N VAL A 110 5.90 -15.66 19.01
CA VAL A 110 4.69 -15.98 18.26
C VAL A 110 4.17 -17.33 18.74
N ASP A 111 2.91 -17.39 19.16
CA ASP A 111 2.22 -18.59 19.62
C ASP A 111 0.83 -18.66 18.99
N ILE A 112 0.68 -19.57 18.02
CA ILE A 112 -0.56 -19.79 17.29
C ILE A 112 -1.52 -20.67 18.09
N GLY A 113 -1.05 -21.33 19.14
CA GLY A 113 -1.83 -22.25 19.98
C GLY A 113 -1.78 -23.71 19.49
N GLY A 114 -0.83 -24.03 18.61
CA GLY A 114 -0.57 -25.39 18.12
C GLY A 114 0.72 -25.93 18.72
N SER A 115 0.57 -26.77 19.75
CA SER A 115 1.66 -27.37 20.55
C SER A 115 2.19 -26.47 21.65
N ALA A 116 1.94 -26.88 22.89
CA ALA A 116 2.45 -26.24 24.08
C ALA A 116 3.99 -26.13 24.01
N PRO A 117 4.57 -24.92 24.18
CA PRO A 117 5.94 -24.85 24.66
C PRO A 117 5.89 -25.34 26.11
N SER A 118 6.52 -26.48 26.36
CA SER A 118 6.89 -26.89 27.71
C SER A 118 7.77 -25.80 28.30
N LEU A 119 7.18 -24.90 29.08
CA LEU A 119 7.89 -23.99 29.96
C LEU A 119 8.45 -24.80 31.14
N ALA A 120 9.51 -25.57 30.87
CA ALA A 120 10.43 -25.98 31.90
C ALA A 120 11.35 -24.79 32.18
N LEU A 121 11.05 -24.07 33.27
CA LEU A 121 11.97 -23.09 33.87
C LEU A 121 13.20 -23.82 34.40
N PRO A 122 14.44 -23.45 34.02
CA PRO A 122 15.59 -23.70 34.87
C PRO A 122 15.71 -22.51 35.83
N GLY A 123 15.68 -22.83 37.13
CA GLY A 123 16.02 -21.90 38.19
C GLY A 123 17.45 -21.41 38.08
N ASP A 124 17.68 -20.27 38.72
CA ASP A 124 18.96 -19.62 38.91
C ASP A 124 20.02 -20.60 39.43
N GLU A 125 21.15 -20.74 38.75
CA GLU A 125 22.45 -20.93 39.39
C GLU A 125 23.56 -20.21 38.61
N ASP A 126 24.45 -19.66 39.43
CA ASP A 126 25.57 -18.77 39.22
C ASP A 126 26.72 -19.36 38.36
N GLY A 127 27.57 -18.47 37.84
CA GLY A 127 28.98 -18.80 37.64
C GLY A 127 29.53 -18.87 36.21
N SER A 128 30.38 -17.87 35.92
CA SER A 128 31.66 -17.94 35.19
C SER A 128 31.72 -17.83 33.64
N VAL A 129 32.50 -16.80 33.28
CA VAL A 129 33.27 -16.50 32.06
C VAL A 129 33.93 -17.70 31.35
N GLU A 130 33.91 -17.73 30.02
CA GLU A 130 35.08 -17.46 29.14
C GLU A 130 34.84 -17.76 27.64
N HIS A 131 35.83 -17.30 26.88
CA HIS A 131 36.01 -17.04 25.46
C HIS A 131 35.83 -18.18 24.40
N LEU A 132 35.48 -17.70 23.19
CA LEU A 132 35.98 -18.04 21.83
C LEU A 132 35.84 -19.48 21.29
N HIS A 133 35.18 -19.63 20.15
CA HIS A 133 35.87 -19.84 18.86
C HIS A 133 34.93 -19.77 17.65
N ASP A 134 35.45 -19.12 16.59
CA ASP A 134 35.15 -19.35 15.19
C ASP A 134 35.11 -20.85 14.86
N GLU A 135 34.15 -21.30 14.05
CA GLU A 135 34.53 -22.03 12.83
C GLU A 135 33.39 -22.14 11.82
N MET A 136 33.81 -21.93 10.58
CA MET A 136 33.10 -21.98 9.32
C MET A 136 32.93 -23.45 8.91
N GLY A 137 31.71 -23.86 8.55
CA GLY A 137 31.44 -25.26 8.18
C GLY A 137 30.22 -25.40 7.29
N ALA A 138 30.45 -25.33 5.98
CA ALA A 138 29.48 -25.69 4.96
C ALA A 138 29.22 -27.20 4.98
N THR A 139 27.96 -27.63 5.05
CA THR A 139 27.49 -28.88 4.42
C THR A 139 25.98 -28.85 4.22
N THR A 140 25.56 -28.97 2.96
CA THR A 140 24.26 -29.44 2.50
C THR A 140 23.86 -30.77 3.14
N PRO A 141 22.56 -31.08 3.21
CA PRO A 141 22.13 -32.34 2.62
C PRO A 141 20.91 -32.23 1.72
N THR A 142 20.97 -33.08 0.71
CA THR A 142 20.12 -33.27 -0.45
C THR A 142 19.12 -34.41 -0.20
N SER A 143 17.94 -34.28 -0.82
CA SER A 143 16.99 -35.35 -1.24
C SER A 143 15.99 -35.94 -0.24
N PRO A 144 14.87 -36.56 -0.72
CA PRO A 144 14.32 -36.59 -2.09
C PRO A 144 12.83 -36.20 -2.20
N VAL A 145 12.47 -35.82 -3.42
CA VAL A 145 11.12 -35.60 -3.95
C VAL A 145 10.38 -36.94 -4.06
N GLN A 146 9.12 -37.01 -3.64
CA GLN A 146 8.19 -38.07 -4.05
C GLN A 146 6.96 -37.47 -4.72
N ASP A 147 6.75 -37.93 -5.95
CA ASP A 147 5.56 -37.79 -6.78
C ASP A 147 4.29 -38.18 -6.02
N VAL A 148 3.28 -37.33 -6.10
CA VAL A 148 1.87 -37.75 -6.19
C VAL A 148 1.17 -36.83 -7.16
N SER A 149 0.94 -37.38 -8.35
CA SER A 149 0.03 -36.87 -9.36
C SER A 149 -1.41 -37.01 -8.86
N GLU A 150 -2.18 -35.91 -8.88
CA GLU A 150 -3.63 -35.99 -9.06
C GLU A 150 -4.09 -35.00 -10.13
N ASP A 151 -4.82 -35.58 -11.06
CA ASP A 151 -5.40 -35.05 -12.28
C ASP A 151 -6.66 -34.23 -11.95
N GLY A 152 -6.97 -33.19 -12.74
CA GLY A 152 -8.35 -32.68 -12.81
C GLY A 152 -8.59 -31.16 -12.84
N THR A 153 -8.40 -30.59 -14.04
CA THR A 153 -9.09 -29.40 -14.61
C THR A 153 -8.56 -27.98 -14.29
N PRO A 154 -8.08 -27.22 -15.31
CA PRO A 154 -7.60 -25.86 -15.14
C PRO A 154 -8.76 -24.84 -15.26
N ALA A 155 -9.15 -24.24 -14.14
CA ALA A 155 -9.88 -22.97 -14.17
C ALA A 155 -8.86 -21.84 -14.39
N ALA A 156 -8.89 -21.26 -15.58
CA ALA A 156 -8.01 -20.19 -16.04
C ALA A 156 -7.87 -19.08 -15.00
N ARG A 157 -6.66 -18.99 -14.42
CA ARG A 157 -6.23 -17.86 -13.60
C ARG A 157 -6.12 -16.65 -14.54
N ALA A 158 -7.15 -15.81 -14.55
CA ALA A 158 -7.12 -14.53 -15.25
C ALA A 158 -6.00 -13.68 -14.63
N GLN A 159 -4.88 -13.62 -15.33
CA GLN A 159 -3.81 -12.67 -15.08
C GLN A 159 -4.37 -11.28 -15.38
N THR A 160 -4.77 -10.54 -14.34
CA THR A 160 -4.97 -9.10 -14.50
C THR A 160 -3.61 -8.43 -14.46
N SER A 161 -2.93 -8.45 -15.61
CA SER A 161 -1.80 -7.57 -15.88
C SER A 161 -2.22 -6.12 -15.62
N PRO A 162 -1.34 -5.24 -15.09
CA PRO A 162 -1.62 -3.81 -15.07
C PRO A 162 -1.90 -3.39 -16.51
N SER A 163 -3.14 -2.96 -16.77
CA SER A 163 -3.53 -2.52 -18.10
C SER A 163 -2.68 -1.31 -18.46
N VAL A 164 -1.86 -1.47 -19.50
CA VAL A 164 -1.23 -0.35 -20.21
C VAL A 164 -2.31 0.70 -20.45
N PRO A 165 -2.05 1.99 -20.16
CA PRO A 165 -3.07 3.02 -20.27
C PRO A 165 -3.64 3.04 -21.70
N ASP A 166 -4.96 2.86 -21.80
CA ASP A 166 -5.69 2.90 -23.07
C ASP A 166 -5.57 4.32 -23.66
N PRO A 167 -4.93 4.50 -24.84
CA PRO A 167 -4.81 5.81 -25.48
C PRO A 167 -6.15 6.45 -25.86
N ARG A 168 -7.28 5.77 -25.65
CA ARG A 168 -8.65 6.27 -25.85
C ARG A 168 -9.26 6.97 -24.62
N ARG A 169 -8.53 7.08 -23.50
CA ARG A 169 -8.99 7.83 -22.33
C ARG A 169 -8.60 9.31 -22.47
N ASN A 170 -9.55 10.12 -22.94
CA ASN A 170 -9.31 11.51 -23.34
C ASN A 170 -9.26 12.51 -22.17
N ALA A 171 -9.54 12.08 -20.94
CA ALA A 171 -9.58 12.97 -19.79
C ALA A 171 -8.25 13.04 -19.03
N ILE A 172 -7.94 14.22 -18.51
CA ILE A 172 -6.79 14.48 -17.63
C ILE A 172 -7.24 14.47 -16.17
N PHE A 173 -6.56 13.69 -15.34
CA PHE A 173 -6.76 13.72 -13.89
C PHE A 173 -6.15 15.01 -13.31
N VAL A 174 -6.88 15.71 -12.46
CA VAL A 174 -6.37 16.91 -11.76
C VAL A 174 -6.32 16.61 -10.26
N GLY A 175 -5.09 16.49 -9.75
CA GLY A 175 -4.80 16.30 -8.33
C GLY A 175 -4.26 17.58 -7.70
N HIS A 176 -4.51 17.79 -6.41
CA HIS A 176 -4.11 19.02 -5.74
C HIS A 176 -3.96 18.87 -4.22
N GLY A 177 -3.21 19.80 -3.63
CA GLY A 177 -3.02 19.94 -2.19
C GLY A 177 -4.22 20.53 -1.43
N GLY A 178 -3.99 20.97 -0.19
CA GLY A 178 -5.00 21.63 0.63
C GLY A 178 -5.47 22.97 0.06
N ASN A 179 -4.55 23.76 -0.50
CA ASN A 179 -4.90 25.01 -1.19
C ASN A 179 -5.55 24.74 -2.56
N LYS A 180 -6.84 25.09 -2.68
CA LYS A 180 -7.64 24.85 -3.88
C LYS A 180 -7.47 25.91 -4.96
N LYS A 181 -7.04 27.12 -4.62
CA LYS A 181 -7.06 28.25 -5.56
C LYS A 181 -6.21 28.03 -6.82
N PRO A 182 -4.99 27.49 -6.74
CA PRO A 182 -4.22 27.10 -7.93
C PRO A 182 -4.90 26.03 -8.78
N MET A 183 -5.59 25.06 -8.15
CA MET A 183 -6.35 24.04 -8.87
C MET A 183 -7.57 24.64 -9.59
N GLU A 184 -8.30 25.55 -8.95
CA GLU A 184 -9.44 26.24 -9.56
C GLU A 184 -9.01 27.06 -10.80
N GLN A 185 -7.84 27.71 -10.71
CA GLN A 185 -7.20 28.41 -11.82
C GLN A 185 -6.89 27.45 -12.98
N LEU A 186 -6.29 26.29 -12.69
CA LEU A 186 -6.00 25.26 -13.68
C LEU A 186 -7.29 24.74 -14.34
N VAL A 187 -8.32 24.39 -13.54
CA VAL A 187 -9.62 23.91 -14.03
C VAL A 187 -10.27 24.92 -14.95
N LYS A 188 -10.17 26.22 -14.63
CA LYS A 188 -10.67 27.29 -15.50
C LYS A 188 -9.96 27.26 -16.86
N ILE A 189 -8.64 27.16 -16.89
CA ILE A 189 -7.87 27.05 -18.15
C ILE A 189 -8.30 25.81 -18.94
N LEU A 190 -8.33 24.63 -18.31
CA LEU A 190 -8.70 23.39 -18.99
C LEU A 190 -10.13 23.46 -19.57
N THR A 191 -11.06 24.04 -18.83
CA THR A 191 -12.46 24.23 -19.27
C THR A 191 -12.56 25.21 -20.44
N GLU A 192 -11.88 26.36 -20.35
CA GLU A 192 -11.92 27.41 -21.37
C GLU A 192 -11.43 26.91 -22.74
N TYR A 193 -10.44 26.02 -22.74
CA TYR A 193 -9.88 25.43 -23.95
C TYR A 193 -10.49 24.07 -24.33
N GLY A 194 -11.58 23.65 -23.65
CA GLY A 194 -12.31 22.43 -23.97
C GLY A 194 -11.54 21.14 -23.72
N ILE A 195 -10.57 21.15 -22.81
CA ILE A 195 -9.74 19.99 -22.47
C ILE A 195 -10.48 19.12 -21.45
N PRO A 196 -10.82 17.86 -21.78
CA PRO A 196 -11.53 16.99 -20.84
C PRO A 196 -10.67 16.71 -19.60
N HIS A 197 -11.23 16.90 -18.42
CA HIS A 197 -10.52 16.71 -17.16
C HIS A 197 -11.45 16.24 -16.03
N LYS A 198 -10.87 15.71 -14.95
CA LYS A 198 -11.60 15.24 -13.76
C LYS A 198 -10.86 15.62 -12.48
N VAL A 199 -11.58 16.18 -11.52
CA VAL A 199 -11.06 16.50 -10.19
C VAL A 199 -11.67 15.52 -9.18
N ALA A 200 -10.88 14.64 -8.58
CA ALA A 200 -11.42 13.58 -7.71
C ALA A 200 -12.22 14.12 -6.52
N VAL A 201 -11.87 15.28 -5.96
CA VAL A 201 -12.62 15.84 -4.82
C VAL A 201 -14.04 16.29 -5.21
N GLU A 202 -14.26 16.65 -6.47
CA GLU A 202 -15.58 17.08 -6.99
C GLU A 202 -16.47 15.89 -7.39
N GLU A 203 -15.86 14.73 -7.63
CA GLU A 203 -16.60 13.51 -7.97
C GLU A 203 -17.45 13.01 -6.78
N PRO A 204 -18.70 12.57 -7.01
CA PRO A 204 -19.57 12.05 -5.97
C PRO A 204 -18.92 10.90 -5.19
N ASN A 205 -19.05 10.95 -3.86
CA ASN A 205 -18.46 9.94 -2.98
C ASN A 205 -19.16 8.58 -3.07
N ARG A 206 -20.42 8.47 -3.54
CA ARG A 206 -21.16 7.19 -3.77
C ARG A 206 -20.95 6.09 -2.69
N ALA A 207 -20.78 6.47 -1.42
CA ALA A 207 -20.40 5.58 -0.31
C ALA A 207 -19.09 4.76 -0.51
N ARG A 208 -18.24 5.11 -1.49
CA ARG A 208 -16.90 4.55 -1.66
C ARG A 208 -15.87 5.29 -0.80
N PRO A 209 -14.83 4.61 -0.28
CA PRO A 209 -13.70 5.27 0.39
C PRO A 209 -13.00 6.29 -0.52
N ILE A 210 -12.48 7.39 0.04
CA ILE A 210 -11.80 8.46 -0.71
C ILE A 210 -10.65 7.91 -1.58
N PRO A 211 -9.74 7.04 -1.08
CA PRO A 211 -8.68 6.49 -1.91
C PRO A 211 -9.21 5.66 -3.09
N SER A 212 -10.32 4.93 -2.89
CA SER A 212 -10.97 4.18 -3.96
C SER A 212 -11.56 5.10 -5.02
N LYS A 213 -12.21 6.19 -4.59
CA LYS A 213 -12.69 7.25 -5.50
C LYS A 213 -11.55 7.82 -6.34
N VAL A 214 -10.47 8.27 -5.70
CA VAL A 214 -9.30 8.82 -6.39
C VAL A 214 -8.75 7.81 -7.41
N ALA A 215 -8.54 6.55 -6.98
CA ALA A 215 -8.03 5.51 -7.87
C ALA A 215 -8.96 5.19 -9.06
N GLU A 216 -10.29 5.17 -8.85
CA GLU A 216 -11.27 4.99 -9.92
C GLU A 216 -11.25 6.16 -10.90
N THR A 217 -11.28 7.40 -10.40
CA THR A 217 -11.20 8.61 -11.24
C THR A 217 -9.89 8.65 -12.03
N MET A 218 -8.77 8.31 -11.42
CA MET A 218 -7.48 8.19 -12.11
C MET A 218 -7.55 7.13 -13.23
N ARG A 219 -8.12 5.96 -12.96
CA ARG A 219 -8.28 4.96 -14.03
C ARG A 219 -9.14 5.47 -15.18
N GLU A 220 -10.08 6.38 -14.99
CA GLU A 220 -10.87 6.93 -16.10
C GLU A 220 -10.09 7.94 -16.97
N CYS A 221 -8.92 8.39 -16.53
CA CYS A 221 -8.05 9.35 -17.21
C CYS A 221 -6.89 8.68 -17.94
N GLY A 222 -6.27 9.41 -18.89
CA GLY A 222 -5.10 8.95 -19.66
C GLY A 222 -3.78 9.66 -19.30
N ALA A 223 -3.86 10.74 -18.52
CA ALA A 223 -2.77 11.58 -18.07
C ALA A 223 -3.14 12.28 -16.74
N ALA A 224 -2.18 12.90 -16.07
CA ALA A 224 -2.42 13.70 -14.87
C ALA A 224 -1.78 15.09 -14.93
N ILE A 225 -2.40 16.04 -14.24
CA ILE A 225 -1.81 17.30 -13.82
C ILE A 225 -1.94 17.38 -12.30
N LEU A 226 -0.83 17.56 -11.60
CA LEU A 226 -0.79 17.55 -10.13
C LEU A 226 -0.25 18.88 -9.60
N VAL A 227 -0.98 19.50 -8.70
CA VAL A 227 -0.66 20.84 -8.17
C VAL A 227 -0.18 20.76 -6.72
N PHE A 228 1.10 21.04 -6.53
CA PHE A 228 1.79 21.02 -5.25
C PHE A 228 1.87 22.43 -4.67
N THR A 229 1.26 22.64 -3.50
CA THR A 229 1.16 23.92 -2.80
C THR A 229 1.84 23.87 -1.44
N ALA A 230 2.08 25.03 -0.83
CA ALA A 230 2.64 25.15 0.52
C ALA A 230 1.58 24.81 1.61
N ASP A 231 1.26 23.52 1.78
CA ASP A 231 0.16 23.09 2.65
C ASP A 231 0.55 22.81 4.10
N LYS A 232 1.77 22.32 4.31
CA LYS A 232 2.26 21.86 5.62
C LYS A 232 3.57 22.54 5.95
N GLU A 233 3.62 23.19 7.10
CA GLU A 233 4.84 23.74 7.67
C GLU A 233 5.49 22.70 8.58
N TYR A 234 6.78 22.49 8.36
CA TYR A 234 7.66 21.67 9.19
C TYR A 234 8.82 22.54 9.68
N PHE A 235 9.53 22.05 10.68
CA PHE A 235 10.77 22.67 11.15
C PHE A 235 11.90 21.66 11.03
N ASP A 236 13.03 22.08 10.49
CA ASP A 236 14.25 21.28 10.53
C ASP A 236 14.82 21.17 11.96
N ALA A 237 15.88 20.38 12.12
CA ALA A 237 16.56 20.22 13.40
C ALA A 237 17.20 21.52 13.93
N GLN A 238 17.31 22.55 13.09
CA GLN A 238 17.85 23.87 13.37
C GLN A 238 16.75 24.91 13.64
N GLY A 239 15.47 24.53 13.53
CA GLY A 239 14.32 25.40 13.76
C GLY A 239 13.91 26.27 12.56
N SER A 240 14.46 26.03 11.36
CA SER A 240 14.06 26.75 10.14
C SER A 240 12.74 26.19 9.61
N SER A 241 11.84 27.08 9.18
CA SER A 241 10.56 26.70 8.56
C SER A 241 10.78 26.10 7.17
N ILE A 242 10.20 24.92 6.94
CA ILE A 242 10.19 24.20 5.67
C ILE A 242 8.73 23.94 5.29
N TRP A 243 8.33 24.47 4.13
CA TRP A 243 6.99 24.21 3.60
C TRP A 243 7.00 23.00 2.67
N ARG A 244 6.02 22.11 2.86
CA ARG A 244 5.85 20.89 2.07
C ARG A 244 4.43 20.78 1.54
N PRO A 245 4.26 20.07 0.41
CA PRO A 245 2.95 19.72 -0.12
C PRO A 245 2.20 18.78 0.82
N SER A 246 0.88 18.72 0.64
CA SER A 246 0.05 17.67 1.23
C SER A 246 0.55 16.27 0.87
N GLU A 247 0.45 15.34 1.82
CA GLU A 247 0.74 13.91 1.59
C GLU A 247 -0.18 13.33 0.49
N ASN A 248 -1.42 13.82 0.38
CA ASN A 248 -2.39 13.32 -0.60
C ASN A 248 -1.88 13.51 -2.03
N VAL A 249 -1.41 14.69 -2.39
CA VAL A 249 -0.91 14.97 -3.74
C VAL A 249 0.40 14.21 -4.03
N SER A 250 1.17 13.90 -2.99
CA SER A 250 2.37 13.05 -3.10
C SER A 250 1.98 11.58 -3.40
N HIS A 251 0.93 11.06 -2.77
CA HIS A 251 0.39 9.73 -3.09
C HIS A 251 -0.22 9.69 -4.52
N GLU A 252 -0.90 10.74 -4.94
CA GLU A 252 -1.44 10.88 -6.29
C GLU A 252 -0.32 10.88 -7.35
N LEU A 253 0.82 11.52 -7.08
CA LEU A 253 1.99 11.48 -7.95
C LEU A 253 2.57 10.07 -8.08
N GLY A 254 2.71 9.35 -6.96
CA GLY A 254 3.15 7.95 -6.99
C GLY A 254 2.18 7.03 -7.74
N ALA A 255 0.87 7.23 -7.60
CA ALA A 255 -0.12 6.47 -8.36
C ALA A 255 -0.11 6.84 -9.86
N ALA A 256 0.03 8.13 -10.17
CA ALA A 256 0.07 8.65 -11.53
C ALA A 256 1.28 8.12 -12.29
N SER A 257 2.46 8.05 -11.66
CA SER A 257 3.69 7.54 -12.30
C SER A 257 3.54 6.08 -12.74
N VAL A 258 2.79 5.27 -12.00
CA VAL A 258 2.49 3.89 -12.36
C VAL A 258 1.43 3.81 -13.46
N LEU A 259 0.37 4.64 -13.39
CA LEU A 259 -0.77 4.56 -14.32
C LEU A 259 -0.51 5.21 -15.69
N TYR A 260 0.26 6.29 -15.72
CA TYR A 260 0.40 7.13 -16.91
C TYR A 260 1.84 7.20 -17.44
N GLY A 261 2.81 6.65 -16.71
CA GLY A 261 4.23 6.77 -17.04
C GLY A 261 4.64 8.25 -17.09
N GLU A 262 5.11 8.68 -18.25
CA GLU A 262 5.61 10.04 -18.47
C GLU A 262 4.49 11.08 -18.73
N ARG A 263 3.21 10.66 -18.82
CA ARG A 263 2.09 11.58 -19.12
C ARG A 263 1.58 12.32 -17.88
N ILE A 264 2.47 13.05 -17.23
CA ILE A 264 2.21 13.75 -15.97
C ILE A 264 2.81 15.15 -16.04
N VAL A 265 2.00 16.18 -15.76
CA VAL A 265 2.48 17.54 -15.51
C VAL A 265 2.45 17.80 -14.02
N VAL A 266 3.55 18.32 -13.47
CA VAL A 266 3.60 18.75 -12.07
C VAL A 266 3.70 20.27 -12.03
N PHE A 267 2.80 20.91 -11.29
CA PHE A 267 2.93 22.30 -10.88
C PHE A 267 3.46 22.36 -9.46
N LYS A 268 4.49 23.17 -9.24
CA LYS A 268 5.11 23.35 -7.93
C LYS A 268 5.05 24.81 -7.49
N GLU A 269 4.45 25.08 -6.34
CA GLU A 269 4.51 26.41 -5.73
C GLU A 269 5.95 26.75 -5.34
N GLY A 270 6.36 27.99 -5.58
CA GLY A 270 7.65 28.50 -5.14
C GLY A 270 7.82 28.39 -3.62
N GLY A 271 9.04 28.06 -3.17
CA GLY A 271 9.37 28.02 -1.73
C GLY A 271 8.95 26.74 -0.99
N ILE A 272 8.41 25.72 -1.68
CA ILE A 272 8.18 24.40 -1.08
C ILE A 272 9.30 23.41 -1.40
N GLU A 273 9.56 22.49 -0.47
CA GLU A 273 10.38 21.30 -0.69
C GLU A 273 9.52 20.12 -1.15
N LEU A 274 9.90 19.48 -2.26
CA LEU A 274 9.29 18.23 -2.68
C LEU A 274 9.88 17.05 -1.90
N PRO A 275 9.12 15.96 -1.69
CA PRO A 275 9.65 14.73 -1.12
C PRO A 275 10.84 14.20 -1.95
N SER A 276 11.85 13.64 -1.30
CA SER A 276 13.09 13.16 -1.93
C SER A 276 12.85 12.15 -3.06
N ASN A 277 11.83 11.30 -2.90
CA ASN A 277 11.37 10.33 -3.90
C ASN A 277 10.97 10.95 -5.25
N PHE A 278 10.68 12.26 -5.28
CA PHE A 278 10.23 12.99 -6.46
C PHE A 278 11.16 14.13 -6.87
N SER A 279 12.38 14.18 -6.32
CA SER A 279 13.37 15.22 -6.60
C SER A 279 13.82 15.29 -8.07
N SER A 280 13.64 14.21 -8.82
CA SER A 280 13.96 14.11 -10.26
C SER A 280 12.79 14.42 -11.20
N VAL A 281 11.58 14.69 -10.66
CA VAL A 281 10.40 14.97 -11.48
C VAL A 281 10.46 16.40 -12.00
N GLY A 282 10.33 16.58 -13.32
CA GLY A 282 10.22 17.90 -13.93
C GLY A 282 8.92 18.59 -13.52
N TYR A 283 8.98 19.90 -13.25
CA TYR A 283 7.83 20.69 -12.80
C TYR A 283 7.79 22.07 -13.45
N ILE A 284 6.58 22.63 -13.51
CA ILE A 284 6.34 24.03 -13.81
C ILE A 284 6.21 24.77 -12.47
N GLU A 285 7.19 25.62 -12.17
CA GLU A 285 7.15 26.43 -10.95
C GLU A 285 6.21 27.64 -11.13
N PHE A 286 5.40 27.92 -10.12
CA PHE A 286 4.48 29.06 -10.08
C PHE A 286 4.54 29.80 -8.74
N GLU A 287 4.26 31.11 -8.77
CA GLU A 287 4.12 31.90 -7.54
C GLU A 287 2.80 31.57 -6.84
N LYS A 288 2.74 31.74 -5.52
CA LYS A 288 1.55 31.49 -4.71
C LYS A 288 0.27 32.07 -5.35
N ASP A 289 -0.69 31.18 -5.62
CA ASP A 289 -1.97 31.49 -6.24
C ASP A 289 -1.91 32.15 -7.64
N LYS A 290 -0.81 31.99 -8.38
CA LYS A 290 -0.64 32.53 -9.74
C LYS A 290 -0.38 31.44 -10.78
N LEU A 291 -1.09 30.31 -10.68
CA LEU A 291 -0.95 29.23 -11.66
C LEU A 291 -1.42 29.66 -13.06
N ASN A 292 -2.39 30.57 -13.16
CA ASN A 292 -2.89 31.10 -14.44
C ASN A 292 -1.80 31.68 -15.34
N ASP A 293 -0.72 32.19 -14.77
CA ASP A 293 0.40 32.78 -15.52
C ASP A 293 1.20 31.71 -16.30
N LYS A 294 0.92 30.42 -16.06
CA LYS A 294 1.65 29.27 -16.60
C LYS A 294 0.89 28.50 -17.66
N GLY A 295 -0.15 29.10 -18.25
CA GLY A 295 -0.93 28.48 -19.31
C GLY A 295 -0.07 28.06 -20.52
N ILE A 296 0.88 28.89 -20.95
CA ILE A 296 1.72 28.60 -22.13
C ILE A 296 2.61 27.37 -21.86
N GLU A 297 3.23 27.30 -20.69
CA GLU A 297 4.03 26.16 -20.26
C GLU A 297 3.18 24.89 -20.18
N LEU A 298 1.96 24.98 -19.62
CA LEU A 298 1.01 23.86 -19.61
C LEU A 298 0.75 23.32 -21.02
N PHE A 299 0.39 24.19 -21.97
CA PHE A 299 0.11 23.76 -23.33
C PHE A 299 1.33 23.14 -24.01
N ARG A 300 2.53 23.68 -23.77
CA ARG A 300 3.77 23.10 -24.28
C ARG A 300 3.96 21.66 -23.79
N GLU A 301 3.77 21.43 -22.50
CA GLU A 301 3.86 20.09 -21.91
C GLU A 301 2.82 19.14 -22.52
N LEU A 302 1.54 19.54 -22.54
CA LEU A 302 0.45 18.72 -23.07
C LEU A 302 0.62 18.35 -24.57
N VAL A 303 1.17 19.26 -25.37
CA VAL A 303 1.51 19.00 -26.78
C VAL A 303 2.70 18.05 -26.90
N SER A 304 3.75 18.24 -26.10
CA SER A 304 4.94 17.38 -26.11
C SER A 304 4.60 15.91 -25.82
N MET A 305 3.65 15.70 -24.91
CA MET A 305 3.14 14.39 -24.52
C MET A 305 2.08 13.82 -25.48
N LYS A 306 1.75 14.54 -26.56
CA LYS A 306 0.69 14.19 -27.53
C LYS A 306 -0.69 14.00 -26.89
N ILE A 307 -0.95 14.69 -25.77
CA ILE A 307 -2.27 14.76 -25.13
C ILE A 307 -3.16 15.74 -25.90
N LEU A 308 -2.57 16.83 -26.39
CA LEU A 308 -3.23 17.79 -27.28
C LEU A 308 -2.62 17.75 -28.67
N ASN A 309 -3.48 17.69 -29.69
CA ASN A 309 -3.10 17.86 -31.09
C ASN A 309 -3.48 19.27 -31.52
N ILE A 310 -2.49 20.09 -31.88
CA ILE A 310 -2.73 21.39 -32.51
C ILE A 310 -2.88 21.13 -34.01
N SER A 311 -4.10 21.18 -34.55
CA SER A 311 -4.26 21.34 -35.99
C SER A 311 -4.36 22.82 -36.32
N VAL A 312 -3.42 23.33 -37.10
CA VAL A 312 -3.56 24.66 -37.69
C VAL A 312 -4.56 24.51 -38.84
N GLY A 313 -5.74 25.10 -38.65
CA GLY A 313 -6.75 25.26 -39.72
C GLY A 313 -6.45 26.45 -40.60
#